data_AF-T0ZY78-F1
#
_entry.id   AF-T0ZY78-F1
#
_cell.length_a   1.000
_cell.length_b   1.000
_cell.length_c   1.000
_cell.angle_alpha   90.00
_cell.angle_beta   90.00
_cell.angle_gamma   90.00
#
_symmetry.space_group_name_H-M   'P 1'
#
loop_
_entity.id
_entity.type
_entity.pdbx_description
1 polymer ?
#
loop_
_entity_poly.entity_id
_entity_poly.type
_entity_poly.pdbx_seq_one_letter_code
_entity_poly.pdbx_strand_id
1 'polypeptide(L)'
;RIESPRLRERLAGERFHTVLSDMSPRISGAYATDHARSVDLVRSAGAWAIELLVPGGSFVAKVFDGDLLPLAEGELVPHFRRWQRTKPPASRETSSEMYLLGLGFRGPTAPSGPMDPGGSVDPALAPESTPGTRYIDRRIGPDSLL
;
A
#
# COMPACT_ATOMS: atom_id res chain seq x y z
N ARG A 1 -0.47 -13.82 6.88
CA ARG A 1 0.57 -12.76 6.93
C ARG A 1 0.70 -12.20 5.53
N ILE A 2 1.04 -10.92 5.39
CA ILE A 2 1.14 -10.27 4.08
C ILE A 2 2.18 -10.97 3.19
N GLU A 3 3.25 -11.51 3.78
CA GLU A 3 4.28 -12.30 3.08
C GLU A 3 3.96 -13.79 2.88
N SER A 4 2.70 -14.24 2.99
CA SER A 4 2.41 -15.66 2.81
C SER A 4 2.56 -16.10 1.33
N PRO A 5 3.30 -17.18 1.01
CA PRO A 5 3.47 -17.65 -0.36
C PRO A 5 2.14 -17.92 -1.09
N ARG A 6 1.16 -18.49 -0.38
CA ARG A 6 -0.20 -18.72 -0.88
C ARG A 6 -0.92 -17.44 -1.31
N LEU A 7 -0.62 -16.28 -0.71
CA LEU A 7 -1.19 -15.01 -1.15
C LEU A 7 -0.54 -14.53 -2.44
N ARG A 8 0.79 -14.69 -2.56
CA ARG A 8 1.53 -14.38 -3.79
C ARG A 8 1.00 -15.20 -4.97
N GLU A 9 0.85 -16.51 -4.79
CA GLU A 9 0.28 -17.39 -5.81
C GLU A 9 -1.12 -16.96 -6.24
N ARG A 10 -1.98 -16.57 -5.30
CA ARG A 10 -3.37 -16.17 -5.59
C ARG A 10 -3.49 -14.82 -6.31
N LEU A 11 -2.50 -13.95 -6.17
CA LEU A 11 -2.49 -12.60 -6.76
C LEU A 11 -1.52 -12.53 -7.95
N ALA A 12 -0.84 -13.62 -8.30
CA ALA A 12 0.11 -13.66 -9.39
C ALA A 12 -0.59 -13.34 -10.72
N GLY A 13 -0.03 -12.39 -11.46
CA GLY A 13 -0.57 -11.92 -12.74
C GLY A 13 -1.73 -10.92 -12.61
N GLU A 14 -2.35 -10.79 -11.44
CA GLU A 14 -3.44 -9.84 -11.22
C GLU A 14 -2.92 -8.41 -11.06
N ARG A 15 -3.77 -7.44 -11.41
CA ARG A 15 -3.51 -6.02 -11.17
C ARG A 15 -4.75 -5.33 -10.63
N PHE A 16 -4.54 -4.31 -9.81
CA PHE A 16 -5.61 -3.66 -9.06
C PHE A 16 -5.57 -2.14 -9.23
N HIS A 17 -6.75 -1.53 -9.26
CA HIS A 17 -6.87 -0.06 -9.20
C HIS A 17 -6.62 0.49 -7.80
N THR A 18 -6.79 -0.33 -6.76
CA THR A 18 -6.63 0.11 -5.38
C THR A 18 -6.07 -1.00 -4.52
N VAL A 19 -5.08 -0.65 -3.70
CA VAL A 19 -4.59 -1.47 -2.60
C VAL A 19 -4.88 -0.74 -1.30
N LEU A 20 -5.67 -1.37 -0.43
CA LEU A 20 -6.04 -0.86 0.87
C LEU A 20 -5.47 -1.78 1.95
N SER A 21 -4.72 -1.22 2.89
CA SER A 21 -4.26 -1.91 4.09
C SER A 21 -4.88 -1.31 5.34
N ASP A 22 -5.73 -2.09 6.00
CA ASP A 22 -6.24 -1.77 7.34
C ASP A 22 -5.52 -2.58 8.43
N MET A 23 -4.28 -3.00 8.16
CA MET A 23 -3.50 -3.81 9.09
C MET A 23 -3.16 -3.01 10.35
N SER A 24 -3.26 -3.67 11.50
CA SER A 24 -2.85 -3.13 12.81
C SER A 24 -1.88 -4.11 13.46
N PRO A 25 -0.82 -3.62 14.13
CA PRO A 25 0.05 -4.50 14.89
C PRO A 25 -0.68 -5.02 16.13
N ARG A 26 -0.10 -6.04 16.78
CA ARG A 26 -0.48 -6.36 18.16
C ARG A 26 -0.07 -5.19 19.05
N ILE A 27 -1.07 -4.52 19.61
CA ILE A 27 -0.92 -3.38 20.49
C ILE A 27 -0.32 -3.85 21.80
N SER A 28 0.86 -3.33 22.12
CA SER A 28 1.57 -3.59 23.37
C SER A 28 1.26 -2.55 24.45
N GLY A 29 0.70 -1.40 24.06
CA GLY A 29 0.49 -0.25 24.93
C GLY A 29 1.72 0.67 24.99
N ALA A 30 2.87 0.23 24.47
CA ALA A 30 4.05 1.07 24.32
C ALA A 30 3.98 1.81 22.99
N TYR A 31 3.67 3.11 23.04
CA TYR A 31 3.44 3.95 21.86
C TYR A 31 4.53 3.81 20.79
N ALA A 32 5.80 3.99 21.16
CA ALA A 32 6.91 3.93 20.21
C ALA A 32 7.02 2.57 19.51
N THR A 33 6.83 1.48 20.27
CA THR A 33 6.85 0.11 19.74
C THR A 33 5.67 -0.13 18.80
N ASP A 34 4.47 0.29 19.20
CA ASP A 34 3.27 0.10 18.40
C ASP A 34 3.30 0.96 17.13
N HIS A 35 3.83 2.18 17.22
CA HIS A 35 4.12 3.05 16.08
C HIS A 35 5.10 2.38 15.10
N ALA A 36 6.28 1.97 15.55
CA ALA A 36 7.29 1.34 14.71
C ALA A 36 6.73 0.10 13.99
N ARG A 37 5.98 -0.75 14.71
CA ARG A 37 5.33 -1.92 14.11
C ARG A 37 4.27 -1.53 13.08
N SER A 38 3.51 -0.46 13.31
CA SER A 38 2.53 0.02 12.32
C SER A 38 3.21 0.52 11.04
N VAL A 39 4.37 1.17 11.17
CA VAL A 39 5.18 1.62 10.04
C VAL A 39 5.70 0.44 9.22
N ASP A 40 6.16 -0.64 9.86
CA ASP A 40 6.59 -1.85 9.15
C ASP A 40 5.46 -2.51 8.35
N LEU A 41 4.24 -2.49 8.88
CA LEU A 41 3.05 -3.00 8.17
C LEU A 41 2.72 -2.13 6.94
N VAL A 42 2.83 -0.81 7.06
CA VAL A 42 2.67 0.13 5.93
C VAL A 42 3.70 -0.13 4.85
N ARG A 43 4.99 -0.24 5.21
CA ARG A 43 6.08 -0.48 4.25
C ARG A 43 5.87 -1.78 3.50
N SER A 44 5.48 -2.84 4.22
CA SER A 44 5.14 -4.13 3.61
C SER A 44 3.96 -3.98 2.64
N ALA A 45 2.87 -3.31 3.05
CA ALA A 45 1.72 -3.08 2.18
C ALA A 45 2.05 -2.21 0.95
N GLY A 46 2.94 -1.23 1.11
CA GLY A 46 3.43 -0.39 0.03
C GLY A 46 4.24 -1.16 -1.01
N ALA A 47 5.09 -2.10 -0.59
CA ALA A 47 5.80 -3.00 -1.51
C ALA A 47 4.83 -3.81 -2.38
N TRP A 48 3.77 -4.36 -1.76
CA TRP A 48 2.69 -5.02 -2.48
C TRP A 48 1.93 -4.07 -3.41
N ALA A 49 1.67 -2.84 -2.99
CA ALA A 49 1.02 -1.84 -3.83
C ALA A 49 1.83 -1.53 -5.09
N ILE A 50 3.16 -1.42 -4.99
CA ILE A 50 4.04 -1.17 -6.14
C ILE A 50 4.02 -2.35 -7.13
N GLU A 51 3.92 -3.58 -6.63
CA GLU A 51 3.85 -4.79 -7.46
C GLU A 51 2.48 -4.96 -8.15
N LEU A 52 1.41 -4.63 -7.43
CA LEU A 52 0.04 -5.00 -7.79
C LEU A 52 -0.78 -3.87 -8.44
N LEU A 53 -0.40 -2.61 -8.28
CA LEU A 53 -1.18 -1.50 -8.82
C LEU A 53 -1.01 -1.34 -10.32
N VAL A 54 -2.12 -1.03 -11.01
CA VAL A 54 -2.06 -0.46 -12.36
C VAL A 54 -1.59 0.99 -12.31
N PRO A 55 -0.96 1.53 -13.37
CA PRO A 55 -0.72 2.96 -13.50
C PRO A 55 -2.02 3.76 -13.28
N GLY A 56 -1.92 4.85 -12.51
CA GLY A 56 -3.07 5.63 -12.05
C GLY A 56 -3.78 5.09 -10.80
N GLY A 57 -3.43 3.88 -10.34
CA GLY A 57 -4.00 3.26 -9.15
C GLY A 57 -3.74 4.01 -7.83
N SER A 58 -4.38 3.57 -6.76
CA SER A 58 -4.32 4.22 -5.44
C SER A 58 -3.90 3.25 -4.34
N PHE A 59 -3.11 3.75 -3.40
CA PHE A 59 -2.71 3.06 -2.19
C PHE A 59 -3.27 3.79 -0.97
N VAL A 60 -3.86 3.04 -0.04
CA VAL A 60 -4.35 3.56 1.23
C VAL A 60 -3.88 2.65 2.35
N ALA A 61 -3.27 3.19 3.39
CA ALA A 61 -2.82 2.38 4.52
C ALA A 61 -3.05 3.06 5.86
N LYS A 62 -3.58 2.29 6.81
CA LYS A 62 -3.65 2.67 8.23
C LYS A 62 -2.25 2.68 8.85
N VAL A 63 -1.99 3.67 9.69
CA VAL A 63 -0.76 3.79 10.47
C VAL A 63 -1.06 4.50 11.79
N PHE A 64 -0.22 4.28 12.81
CA PHE A 64 -0.22 5.14 13.98
C PHE A 64 0.75 6.30 13.76
N ASP A 65 0.33 7.50 14.11
CA ASP A 65 1.15 8.70 13.98
C ASP A 65 2.48 8.56 14.75
N GLY A 66 3.53 9.24 14.29
CA GLY A 66 4.82 9.20 14.94
C GLY A 66 6.01 9.58 14.04
N ASP A 67 7.19 9.50 14.64
CA ASP A 67 8.45 10.03 14.12
C ASP A 67 9.08 9.19 12.99
N LEU A 68 8.69 7.93 12.83
CA LEU A 68 9.19 7.04 11.77
C LEU A 68 8.37 7.14 10.48
N LEU A 69 7.26 7.89 10.44
CA LEU A 69 6.48 8.06 9.20
C LEU A 69 7.30 8.61 8.02
N PRO A 70 8.15 9.65 8.18
CA PRO A 70 8.91 10.19 7.06
C PRO A 70 9.80 9.15 6.37
N LEU A 71 10.25 8.12 7.08
CA LEU A 71 11.03 7.03 6.51
C LEU A 71 10.19 6.23 5.50
N ALA A 72 9.00 5.77 5.91
CA ALA A 72 8.10 5.05 5.02
C ALA A 72 7.59 5.92 3.86
N GLU A 73 7.35 7.21 4.11
CA GLU A 73 6.96 8.13 3.05
C GLU A 73 8.08 8.37 2.03
N GLY A 74 9.33 8.49 2.47
CA GLY A 74 10.47 8.62 1.58
C GLY A 74 10.59 7.46 0.58
N GLU A 75 10.20 6.25 0.99
CA GLU A 75 10.15 5.06 0.14
C GLU A 75 8.94 5.06 -0.81
N LEU A 76 7.77 5.55 -0.36
CA LEU A 76 6.51 5.38 -1.10
C LEU A 76 6.11 6.58 -1.96
N VAL A 77 6.33 7.81 -1.50
CA VAL A 77 5.97 9.05 -2.20
C VAL A 77 6.50 9.10 -3.65
N PRO A 78 7.74 8.65 -3.96
CA PRO A 78 8.24 8.64 -5.33
C PRO A 78 7.40 7.79 -6.31
N HIS A 79 6.56 6.89 -5.83
CA HIS A 79 5.71 6.04 -6.67
C HIS A 79 4.34 6.65 -6.99
N PHE A 80 3.93 7.75 -6.34
CA PHE A 80 2.58 8.32 -6.50
C PHE A 80 2.60 9.79 -6.92
N ARG A 81 1.66 10.18 -7.79
CA ARG A 81 1.51 11.58 -8.23
C ARG A 81 1.14 12.52 -7.09
N ARG A 82 0.33 12.06 -6.14
CA ARG A 82 -0.09 12.84 -4.97
C ARG A 82 -0.01 11.98 -3.72
N TRP A 83 0.47 12.57 -2.64
CA TRP A 83 0.57 11.94 -1.33
C TRP A 83 -0.16 12.77 -0.28
N GLN A 84 -0.91 12.12 0.60
CA GLN A 84 -1.68 12.79 1.66
C GLN A 84 -1.71 11.95 2.92
N ARG A 85 -1.77 12.64 4.06
CA ARG A 85 -2.11 12.06 5.36
C ARG A 85 -3.51 12.52 5.75
N THR A 86 -4.34 11.64 6.29
CA THR A 86 -5.67 12.02 6.77
C THR A 86 -6.03 11.30 8.05
N LYS A 87 -6.65 12.02 8.99
CA LYS A 87 -7.27 11.43 10.17
C LYS A 87 -8.78 11.25 9.87
N PRO A 88 -9.34 10.04 10.00
CA PRO A 88 -10.76 9.84 9.74
C PRO A 88 -11.62 10.66 10.71
N PRO A 89 -12.72 11.28 10.26
CA PRO A 89 -13.68 11.94 11.15
C PRO A 89 -14.28 10.99 12.20
N ALA A 90 -14.35 9.69 11.87
CA ALA A 90 -14.83 8.64 12.75
C ALA A 90 -13.77 8.13 13.74
N SER A 91 -12.52 8.60 13.65
CA SER A 91 -11.47 8.23 14.59
C SER A 91 -11.74 8.89 15.95
N ARG A 92 -11.67 8.11 17.03
CA ARG A 92 -11.81 8.67 18.39
C ARG A 92 -10.70 9.69 18.61
N GLU A 93 -11.00 10.74 19.37
CA GLU A 93 -10.07 11.85 19.62
C GLU A 93 -8.73 11.35 20.20
N THR A 94 -8.79 10.32 21.05
CA THR A 94 -7.64 9.66 21.69
C THR A 94 -6.88 8.67 20.80
N SER A 95 -7.33 8.39 19.58
CA SER A 95 -6.64 7.48 18.68
C SER A 95 -5.50 8.18 17.95
N SER A 96 -4.32 7.56 17.94
CA SER A 96 -3.19 7.94 17.09
C SER A 96 -3.34 7.45 15.64
N GLU A 97 -4.48 6.84 15.29
CA GLU A 97 -4.72 6.31 13.95
C GLU A 97 -4.88 7.41 12.89
N MET A 98 -4.15 7.23 11.80
CA MET A 98 -4.23 8.02 10.59
C MET A 98 -4.10 7.12 9.35
N TYR A 99 -4.44 7.66 8.19
CA TYR A 99 -4.29 6.99 6.90
C TYR A 99 -3.33 7.75 5.99
N LEU A 100 -2.46 6.99 5.34
CA LEU A 100 -1.59 7.45 4.25
C LEU A 100 -2.27 7.14 2.92
N LEU A 101 -2.32 8.12 2.02
CA LEU A 101 -2.98 8.04 0.72
C LEU A 101 -1.97 8.37 -0.39
N GLY A 102 -1.60 7.35 -1.17
CA GLY A 102 -0.87 7.50 -2.42
C GLY A 102 -1.84 7.45 -3.61
N LEU A 103 -1.99 8.55 -4.35
CA LEU A 103 -2.92 8.65 -5.46
C LEU A 103 -2.18 8.79 -6.79
N GLY A 104 -2.66 8.09 -7.80
CA GLY A 104 -2.09 8.13 -9.15
C GLY A 104 -0.72 7.46 -9.18
N PHE A 105 -0.70 6.14 -8.96
CA PHE A 105 0.51 5.32 -9.07
C PHE A 105 1.20 5.57 -10.42
N ARG A 106 2.50 5.85 -10.41
CA ARG A 106 3.27 6.19 -11.61
C ARG A 106 3.55 4.98 -12.50
N GLY A 107 3.35 3.77 -11.99
CA GLY A 107 3.72 2.52 -12.64
C GLY A 107 5.02 1.97 -12.06
N PRO A 108 5.38 0.72 -12.40
CA PRO A 108 6.68 0.16 -12.04
C PRO A 108 7.75 1.04 -12.67
N THR A 109 8.64 1.61 -11.87
CA THR A 109 9.89 2.15 -12.41
C THR A 109 10.60 0.95 -13.03
N ALA A 110 10.71 0.90 -14.35
CA ALA A 110 11.53 -0.12 -15.00
C ALA A 110 12.91 -0.10 -14.32
N PRO A 111 13.53 -1.26 -14.01
CA PRO A 111 14.94 -1.23 -13.63
C PRO A 111 15.64 -0.49 -14.76
N SER A 112 16.33 0.60 -14.45
CA SER A 112 17.13 1.34 -15.40
C SER A 112 18.21 0.38 -15.90
N GLY A 113 17.91 -0.35 -16.98
CA GLY A 113 18.92 -0.95 -17.84
C GLY A 113 19.83 0.16 -18.36
N PRO A 114 21.02 -0.19 -18.89
CA PRO A 114 21.96 0.81 -19.40
C PRO A 114 21.22 1.75 -20.36
N MET A 115 21.30 3.04 -20.04
CA MET A 115 20.66 4.15 -20.73
C MET A 115 20.96 4.08 -22.24
N ASP A 116 19.97 3.68 -23.04
CA ASP A 116 19.99 3.77 -24.49
C ASP A 116 19.57 5.20 -24.89
N PRO A 117 20.43 6.02 -25.54
CA PRO A 117 20.17 7.43 -25.77
C PRO A 117 19.31 7.74 -27.01
N GLY A 118 18.40 6.86 -27.42
CA GLY A 118 17.53 7.18 -28.56
C GLY A 118 16.32 6.28 -28.75
N GLY A 119 15.12 6.81 -28.56
CA GLY A 119 13.88 6.13 -28.96
C GLY A 119 12.62 6.89 -28.59
N SER A 120 11.94 7.40 -29.61
CA SER A 120 10.69 8.16 -29.60
C SER A 120 9.52 7.49 -28.85
N VAL A 121 8.66 8.33 -28.26
CA VAL A 121 7.38 7.96 -27.65
C VAL A 121 6.36 7.49 -28.71
N ASP A 122 5.70 6.37 -28.47
CA ASP A 122 4.47 5.97 -29.18
C ASP A 122 3.22 6.34 -28.35
N PRO A 123 2.26 7.11 -28.89
CA PRO A 123 1.05 7.51 -28.19
C PRO A 123 -0.15 6.65 -28.63
N ALA A 124 -0.23 5.40 -28.19
CA ALA A 124 -1.46 4.62 -28.32
C ALA A 124 -1.46 3.39 -27.41
N LEU A 125 -2.11 3.51 -26.24
CA LEU A 125 -2.76 2.35 -25.62
C LEU A 125 -3.88 2.83 -24.70
N ALA A 126 -5.11 2.83 -25.20
CA ALA A 126 -6.29 2.75 -24.35
C ALA A 126 -6.37 1.35 -23.72
N PRO A 127 -7.02 1.19 -22.56
CA PRO A 127 -7.73 -0.08 -22.37
C PRO A 127 -9.18 0.08 -21.91
N GLU A 128 -9.98 -0.78 -22.53
CA GLU A 128 -11.40 -1.04 -22.33
C GLU A 128 -11.73 -1.72 -20.98
N SER A 129 -12.99 -1.54 -20.59
CA SER A 129 -13.88 -2.38 -19.78
C SER A 129 -13.36 -3.10 -18.51
N THR A 130 -13.89 -2.62 -17.37
CA THR A 130 -13.89 -3.18 -16.01
C THR A 130 -14.32 -4.65 -15.92
N PRO A 131 -13.69 -5.43 -15.02
CA PRO A 131 -14.50 -6.13 -14.03
C PRO A 131 -13.90 -6.15 -12.60
N GLY A 132 -14.76 -5.87 -11.61
CA GLY A 132 -14.77 -6.50 -10.28
C GLY A 132 -13.75 -6.05 -9.23
N THR A 133 -14.16 -5.18 -8.32
CA THR A 133 -13.47 -4.98 -7.03
C THR A 133 -13.51 -6.27 -6.21
N ARG A 134 -12.36 -6.91 -5.95
CA ARG A 134 -12.23 -7.98 -4.95
C ARG A 134 -11.67 -7.44 -3.65
N TYR A 135 -12.48 -7.48 -2.60
CA TYR A 135 -12.09 -7.13 -1.24
C TYR A 135 -11.58 -8.39 -0.51
N ILE A 136 -10.35 -8.36 -0.01
CA ILE A 136 -9.80 -9.44 0.85
C ILE A 136 -9.55 -8.83 2.23
N ASP A 137 -10.57 -8.84 3.09
CA ASP A 137 -10.44 -8.58 4.54
C ASP A 137 -10.14 -9.89 5.25
N ARG A 138 -9.02 -9.93 5.96
CA ARG A 138 -8.75 -10.96 6.96
C ARG A 138 -8.59 -10.31 8.32
N ARG A 139 -9.72 -9.99 8.97
CA ARG A 139 -9.80 -9.97 10.42
C ARG A 139 -9.28 -11.31 10.94
N ILE A 140 -8.08 -11.31 11.50
CA ILE A 140 -7.57 -12.46 12.25
C ILE A 140 -8.34 -12.46 13.58
N GLY A 141 -9.42 -13.23 13.63
CA GLY A 141 -10.02 -13.69 14.88
C GLY A 141 -9.20 -14.82 15.49
N PRO A 142 -9.21 -15.01 16.82
CA PRO A 142 -8.33 -15.94 17.52
C PRO A 142 -8.73 -17.42 17.47
N ASP A 143 -9.81 -17.84 16.81
CA ASP A 143 -10.30 -19.22 16.91
C ASP A 143 -10.30 -19.98 15.58
N SER A 144 -9.28 -20.82 15.41
CA SER A 144 -9.30 -21.96 14.48
C SER A 144 -8.50 -23.09 15.11
N LEU A 145 -8.98 -23.56 16.25
CA LEU A 145 -8.77 -24.90 16.78
C LEU A 145 -10.16 -25.48 17.03
N LEU A 146 -10.62 -26.28 16.08
CA LEU A 146 -11.36 -27.55 16.21
C LEU A 146 -11.57 -28.11 14.80
#